data_AF-A0A954XXX4-F1
#
_entry.id   AF-A0A954XXX4-F1
#
_cell.length_a   1.000
_cell.length_b   1.000
_cell.length_c   1.000
_cell.angle_alpha   90.00
_cell.angle_beta   90.00
_cell.angle_gamma   90.00
#
_symmetry.space_group_name_H-M   'P 1'
#
loop_
_entity.id
_entity.type
_entity.pdbx_description
1 polymer ?
#
loop_
_entity_poly.entity_id
_entity_poly.type
_entity_poly.pdbx_seq_one_letter_code
_entity_poly.pdbx_strand_id
1 'polypeptide(L)' 'MSQEILKHVEASSLKPAEETPQFEIGDTVNVHTKILEGAKERIQVFTGVVIARSGSGAKEMFTVRRIVA' A
#
# COMPACT_ATOMS: atom_id res chain seq x y z
N MET A 1 -1.92 -26.10 -11.08
CA MET A 1 -2.81 -25.74 -12.20
C MET A 1 -3.51 -24.39 -11.99
N SER A 2 -4.67 -24.27 -11.33
CA SER A 2 -5.41 -22.99 -11.26
C SER A 2 -4.72 -21.89 -10.43
N GLN A 3 -4.08 -22.23 -9.31
CA GLN A 3 -3.35 -21.24 -8.48
C GLN A 3 -2.06 -20.72 -9.12
N GLU A 4 -1.40 -21.49 -10.00
CA GLU A 4 -0.16 -21.06 -10.67
C GLU A 4 -0.43 -19.99 -11.71
N ILE A 5 -1.53 -20.13 -12.46
CA ILE A 5 -1.94 -19.14 -13.47
C ILE A 5 -2.26 -17.81 -12.78
N LEU A 6 -2.95 -17.84 -11.64
CA LEU A 6 -3.28 -16.64 -10.88
C LEU A 6 -2.01 -15.92 -10.40
N LYS A 7 -1.05 -16.66 -9.83
CA LYS A 7 0.24 -16.09 -9.39
C LYS A 7 1.03 -15.47 -10.54
N HIS A 8 1.01 -16.10 -11.72
CA HIS A 8 1.73 -15.59 -12.88
C HIS A 8 1.15 -14.26 -13.38
N VAL A 9 -0.17 -14.11 -13.36
CA VAL A 9 -0.85 -12.85 -13.70
C VAL A 9 -0.58 -11.78 -12.62
N GLU A 10 -0.71 -12.13 -11.35
CA GLU A 10 -0.47 -11.19 -10.23
C GLU A 10 0.96 -10.64 -10.21
N ALA A 11 1.96 -11.45 -10.60
CA ALA A 11 3.37 -11.05 -10.63
C ALA A 11 3.63 -9.75 -11.44
N SER A 12 2.86 -9.52 -12.50
CA SER A 12 2.96 -8.31 -13.33
C SER A 12 2.48 -7.02 -12.63
N SER A 13 1.62 -7.16 -11.63
CA SER A 13 0.97 -6.04 -10.92
C SER A 13 1.55 -5.83 -9.51
N LEU A 14 2.38 -6.75 -9.04
CA LEU A 14 3.13 -6.63 -7.80
C LEU A 14 4.23 -5.60 -7.96
N LYS A 15 4.37 -4.74 -6.94
CA LYS A 15 5.52 -3.84 -6.87
C LYS A 15 6.80 -4.62 -6.61
N PRO A 16 7.95 -4.19 -7.14
CA PRO A 16 9.22 -4.81 -6.83
C PRO A 16 9.45 -4.85 -5.31
N ALA A 17 9.93 -5.99 -4.81
CA ALA A 17 10.20 -6.18 -3.39
C ALA A 17 11.28 -5.21 -2.87
N GLU A 18 12.19 -4.78 -3.74
CA GLU A 18 13.27 -3.83 -3.44
C GLU A 18 12.76 -2.40 -3.18
N GLU A 19 11.61 -2.03 -3.77
CA GLU A 19 11.01 -0.70 -3.64
C GLU A 19 9.98 -0.63 -2.50
N THR A 20 9.59 -1.78 -1.94
CA THR A 20 8.54 -1.86 -0.92
C THR A 20 9.16 -2.00 0.46
N PRO A 21 9.06 -0.99 1.33
CA PRO A 21 9.57 -1.10 2.69
C PRO A 21 8.80 -2.18 3.46
N GLN A 22 9.52 -2.94 4.29
CA GLN A 22 8.89 -3.83 5.26
C GLN A 22 8.38 -3.01 6.45
N PHE A 23 7.12 -3.23 6.83
CA PHE A 23 6.49 -2.62 7.99
C PHE A 23 5.41 -3.55 8.55
N GLU A 24 5.15 -3.44 9.84
CA GLU A 24 4.19 -4.27 10.55
C GLU A 24 3.12 -3.42 11.26
N ILE A 25 2.11 -4.11 11.79
CA ILE A 25 1.07 -3.46 12.59
C ILE A 25 1.72 -2.88 13.85
N GLY A 26 1.50 -1.58 14.10
CA GLY A 26 2.13 -0.81 15.18
C GLY A 26 3.19 0.17 14.69
N ASP A 27 3.72 -0.01 13.47
CA ASP A 27 4.72 0.91 12.93
C ASP A 27 4.10 2.25 12.51
N THR A 28 4.89 3.31 12.62
CA THR A 28 4.53 4.64 12.09
C THR A 28 5.07 4.79 10.69
N VAL A 29 4.19 5.05 9.73
CA VAL A 29 4.53 5.12 8.30
C VAL A 29 4.17 6.47 7.70
N ASN A 30 4.94 6.89 6.69
CA ASN A 30 4.68 8.06 5.86
C ASN A 30 4.16 7.61 4.48
N VAL A 31 2.85 7.64 4.29
CA VAL A 31 2.22 7.23 3.02
C VAL A 31 2.13 8.42 2.09
N HIS A 32 2.81 8.34 0.94
CA HIS A 32 2.78 9.37 -0.09
C HIS A 32 1.63 9.09 -1.05
N THR A 33 0.52 9.81 -0.91
CA THR A 33 -0.67 9.62 -1.74
C THR A 33 -0.69 10.65 -2.85
N LYS A 34 -0.69 10.18 -4.11
CA LYS A 34 -0.95 11.05 -5.26
C LYS A 34 -2.45 11.32 -5.34
N ILE A 35 -2.83 12.60 -5.28
CA ILE A 35 -4.21 13.07 -5.41
C ILE A 35 -4.32 13.83 -6.74
N LEU A 36 -5.26 13.41 -7.57
CA LEU A 36 -5.60 14.05 -8.84
C LEU A 36 -6.95 14.77 -8.68
N GLU A 37 -6.93 16.10 -8.71
CA GLU A 37 -8.11 16.98 -8.61
C GLU A 37 -8.32 17.65 -9.98
N GLY A 38 -9.00 16.96 -10.88
CA GLY A 38 -9.20 17.42 -12.27
C GLY A 38 -7.87 17.49 -13.03
N ALA A 39 -7.41 18.69 -13.37
CA ALA A 39 -6.15 18.93 -14.07
C ALA A 39 -4.94 19.14 -13.14
N LYS A 40 -5.15 19.22 -11.81
CA LYS A 40 -4.09 19.48 -10.84
C LYS A 40 -3.68 18.19 -10.14
N GLU A 41 -2.37 17.97 -10.05
CA GLU A 41 -1.79 16.85 -9.31
C GLU A 41 -1.06 17.37 -8.07
N ARG A 42 -1.24 16.68 -6.93
CA ARG A 42 -0.46 16.91 -5.72
C ARG A 42 -0.11 15.59 -5.04
N ILE A 43 1.05 15.54 -4.38
CA ILE A 43 1.42 14.45 -3.49
C ILE A 43 1.13 14.92 -2.07
N GLN A 44 0.20 14.24 -1.41
CA GLN A 44 -0.12 14.49 -0.01
C GLN A 44 0.50 13.38 0.85
N VAL A 45 1.29 13.78 1.84
CA VAL A 45 1.88 12.84 2.80
C VAL A 45 0.91 12.60 3.95
N PHE A 46 0.58 11.34 4.19
CA PHE A 46 -0.24 10.89 5.29
C PHE A 46 0.62 10.11 6.28
N THR A 47 0.91 10.73 7.43
CA THR A 47 1.68 10.13 8.52
C THR A 47 0.75 9.56 9.58
N GLY A 48 0.97 8.30 9.99
CA GLY A 48 0.19 7.69 11.05
C GLY A 48 0.64 6.27 11.39
N VAL A 49 -0.06 5.63 12.32
CA VAL A 49 0.26 4.28 12.80
C VAL A 49 -0.51 3.24 11.99
N VAL A 50 0.14 2.16 11.57
CA VAL A 50 -0.51 1.02 10.93
C VAL A 50 -1.32 0.25 11.98
N ILE A 51 -2.63 0.14 11.78
CA ILE A 51 -3.54 -0.51 12.73
C ILE A 51 -4.06 -1.86 12.25
N ALA A 52 -3.96 -2.14 10.96
CA ALA A 52 -4.41 -3.39 10.37
C ALA A 52 -3.66 -3.66 9.06
N ARG A 53 -3.45 -4.94 8.77
CA ARG A 53 -2.93 -5.44 7.51
C ARG A 53 -3.71 -6.71 7.15
N SER A 54 -4.16 -6.83 5.91
CA SER A 54 -5.03 -7.93 5.48
C SER A 54 -4.86 -8.24 4.00
N GLY A 55 -5.30 -9.43 3.59
CA GLY A 55 -5.15 -9.91 2.21
C GLY A 55 -3.79 -10.57 1.94
N SER A 56 -3.53 -10.87 0.67
CA SER A 56 -2.30 -11.52 0.21
C SER A 56 -2.05 -11.19 -1.27
N GLY A 57 -0.78 -11.21 -1.69
CA GLY A 57 -0.40 -10.98 -3.09
C GLY A 57 -0.78 -9.58 -3.55
N ALA A 58 -1.34 -9.45 -4.75
CA ALA A 58 -1.73 -8.16 -5.31
C ALA A 58 -2.89 -7.46 -4.57
N LYS A 59 -3.60 -8.18 -3.69
CA LYS A 59 -4.76 -7.67 -2.93
C LYS A 59 -4.42 -7.35 -1.47
N GLU A 60 -3.14 -7.37 -1.12
CA GLU A 60 -2.70 -7.00 0.21
C GLU A 60 -2.96 -5.51 0.47
N MET A 61 -3.55 -5.22 1.62
CA MET A 61 -3.92 -3.87 2.04
C MET A 61 -3.54 -3.64 3.50
N PHE A 62 -3.28 -2.38 3.84
CA PHE A 62 -3.03 -1.97 5.22
C PHE A 62 -3.77 -0.66 5.52
N THR A 63 -4.12 -0.48 6.79
CA THR A 63 -4.87 0.69 7.26
C THR A 63 -4.01 1.51 8.18
N VAL A 64 -3.88 2.80 7.89
CA VAL A 64 -3.14 3.76 8.69
C VAL A 64 -4.11 4.67 9.43
N ARG A 65 -3.94 4.77 10.74
CA ARG A 65 -4.69 5.72 11.59
C ARG A 65 -3.81 6.94 11.87
N ARG A 66 -4.30 8.11 11.48
CA ARG A 66 -3.70 9.41 11.81
C ARG A 66 -4.55 10.12 12.85
N ILE A 67 -3.90 10.79 13.79
CA ILE A 67 -4.52 11.74 14.71
C ILE A 67 -4.10 13.13 14.24
N VAL A 68 -5.09 13.98 13.93
CA VAL A 68 -4.90 15.40 13.64
C VAL A 68 -5.56 16.19 14.76
N ALA A 69 -4.80 17.07 15.40
CA ALA A 69 -5.27 18.01 16.40
C ALA A 69 -5.38 19.40 15.77
#